data_AF-A0A7X8ZYR5-F1
#
_entry.id   AF-A0A7X8ZYR5-F1
#
_cell.length_a   1.000
_cell.length_b   1.000
_cell.length_c   1.000
_cell.angle_alpha   90.00
_cell.angle_beta   90.00
_cell.angle_gamma   90.00
#
_symmetry.space_group_name_H-M   'P 1'
#
loop_
_entity.id
_entity.type
_entity.pdbx_description
1 polymer ?
#
loop_
_entity_poly.entity_id
_entity_poly.type
_entity_poly.pdbx_seq_one_letter_code
_entity_poly.pdbx_strand_id
1 'polypeptide(L)'
;MAEDKKSFDVNLLKSTLADKGIGVGDMGHEVIRLKGNASDKYLQIVKPLNVSELLSQIPLCNTFITTGNKATEVFRLHFSSKIKHPRSGGCVSFSYNERNLKLYRMPSSSRAYPMTLNKKAGVYKQCFKDIGLL
;
A
#
# COMPACT_ATOMS: atom_id res chain seq x y z
N MET A 1 19.39 16.97 -13.50
CA MET A 1 19.16 16.61 -12.09
C MET A 1 18.81 17.89 -11.36
N ALA A 2 17.80 17.89 -10.49
CA ALA A 2 17.46 19.11 -9.75
C ALA A 2 18.60 19.46 -8.78
N GLU A 3 19.20 20.65 -8.95
CA GLU A 3 20.40 21.11 -8.25
C GLU A 3 20.19 21.35 -6.75
N ASP A 4 18.94 21.32 -6.25
CA ASP A 4 18.60 21.66 -4.86
C ASP A 4 18.63 20.49 -3.87
N LYS A 5 18.75 19.22 -4.33
CA LYS A 5 18.60 17.98 -3.53
C LYS A 5 17.32 17.92 -2.66
N LYS A 6 16.34 18.80 -2.87
CA LYS A 6 15.06 18.84 -2.14
C LYS A 6 13.92 18.21 -2.93
N SER A 7 14.14 17.98 -4.22
CA SER A 7 13.18 17.35 -5.12
C SER A 7 13.65 15.95 -5.53
N PHE A 8 12.69 15.03 -5.65
CA PHE A 8 12.97 13.67 -6.13
C PHE A 8 12.93 13.65 -7.66
N ASP A 9 13.84 12.90 -8.27
CA ASP A 9 13.78 12.61 -9.70
C ASP A 9 12.66 11.60 -9.97
N VAL A 10 11.54 12.09 -10.47
CA VAL A 10 10.33 11.28 -10.73
C VAL A 10 10.59 10.21 -11.79
N ASN A 11 11.42 10.48 -12.79
CA ASN A 11 11.70 9.52 -13.85
C ASN A 11 12.56 8.38 -13.31
N LEU A 12 13.59 8.70 -12.53
CA LEU A 12 14.41 7.71 -11.84
C LEU A 12 13.57 6.86 -10.87
N LEU A 13 12.64 7.48 -10.14
CA LEU A 13 11.72 6.74 -9.26
C LEU A 13 10.84 5.77 -10.07
N LYS A 14 10.22 6.23 -11.16
CA LYS A 14 9.38 5.39 -12.01
C LYS A 14 10.16 4.22 -12.61
N SER A 15 11.37 4.45 -13.12
CA SER A 15 12.20 3.38 -13.67
C SER A 15 12.60 2.38 -12.59
N THR A 16 13.05 2.86 -11.43
CA THR A 16 13.43 2.00 -10.30
C THR A 16 12.27 1.13 -9.82
N LEU A 17 11.05 1.68 -9.78
CA LEU A 17 9.85 0.93 -9.41
C LEU A 17 9.51 -0.13 -10.48
N ALA A 18 9.56 0.24 -11.76
CA ALA A 18 9.31 -0.68 -12.86
C ALA A 18 10.33 -1.85 -12.86
N ASP A 19 11.62 -1.55 -12.72
CA ASP A 19 12.70 -2.55 -12.67
C ASP A 19 12.54 -3.53 -11.51
N LYS A 20 11.99 -3.05 -10.38
CA LYS A 20 11.69 -3.88 -9.20
C LYS A 20 10.30 -4.55 -9.25
N GLY A 21 9.51 -4.34 -10.30
CA GLY A 21 8.16 -4.88 -10.42
C GLY A 21 7.16 -4.29 -9.41
N ILE A 22 7.35 -3.03 -9.00
CA ILE A 22 6.53 -2.35 -7.99
C ILE A 22 5.53 -1.42 -8.67
N GLY A 23 4.24 -1.68 -8.46
CA GLY A 23 3.16 -0.74 -8.75
C GLY A 23 2.81 0.11 -7.53
N VAL A 24 2.47 1.39 -7.74
CA VAL A 24 2.01 2.31 -6.69
C VAL A 24 0.69 2.92 -7.12
N GLY A 25 -0.30 2.93 -6.22
CA GLY A 25 -1.61 3.51 -6.47
C GLY A 25 -2.44 3.64 -5.20
N ASP A 26 -3.58 4.32 -5.32
CA ASP A 26 -4.50 4.55 -4.22
C ASP A 26 -5.62 3.51 -4.19
N MET A 27 -6.07 3.15 -2.97
CA MET A 27 -7.20 2.24 -2.77
C MET A 27 -8.57 2.89 -3.03
N GLY A 28 -8.63 4.22 -3.17
CA GLY A 28 -9.84 4.96 -3.50
C GLY A 28 -9.64 5.71 -4.81
N HIS A 29 -10.55 5.54 -5.77
CA HIS A 29 -10.60 6.32 -7.00
C HIS A 29 -11.16 7.72 -6.73
N GLU A 30 -12.16 7.81 -5.85
CA GLU A 30 -12.78 9.08 -5.44
C GLU A 30 -12.82 9.16 -3.91
N VAL A 31 -12.27 10.23 -3.37
CA VAL A 31 -12.10 10.42 -1.92
C VAL A 31 -12.51 11.82 -1.48
N ILE A 32 -13.22 11.91 -0.36
CA ILE A 32 -13.58 13.18 0.28
C ILE A 32 -12.75 13.33 1.56
N ARG A 33 -12.05 14.46 1.68
CA ARG A 33 -11.31 14.84 2.89
C ARG A 33 -12.16 15.77 3.74
N LEU A 34 -12.65 15.28 4.87
CA LEU A 34 -13.57 16.02 5.75
C LEU A 34 -12.88 17.14 6.54
N LYS A 35 -11.55 17.11 6.67
CA LYS A 35 -10.76 18.12 7.40
C LYS A 35 -9.50 18.57 6.66
N GLY A 36 -9.51 18.52 5.32
CA GLY A 36 -8.37 18.90 4.48
C GLY A 36 -7.13 17.98 4.55
N ASN A 37 -7.08 17.04 5.51
CA ASN A 37 -6.00 16.07 5.66
C ASN A 37 -6.41 14.67 5.19
N ALA A 38 -5.41 13.80 4.98
CA ALA A 38 -5.59 12.42 4.54
C ALA A 38 -5.53 11.40 5.70
N SER A 39 -5.91 11.81 6.91
CA SER A 39 -5.99 10.87 8.05
C SER A 39 -7.15 9.91 7.85
N ASP A 40 -6.93 8.63 8.16
CA ASP A 40 -7.97 7.57 8.13
C ASP A 40 -9.27 7.97 8.83
N LYS A 41 -9.20 8.81 9.88
CA LYS A 41 -10.35 9.26 10.66
C LYS A 41 -11.26 10.24 9.90
N TYR A 42 -10.73 10.98 8.94
CA TYR A 42 -11.41 12.08 8.25
C TYR A 42 -11.48 11.89 6.74
N LEU A 43 -11.31 10.66 6.27
CA LEU A 43 -11.30 10.30 4.86
C LEU A 43 -12.48 9.37 4.57
N GLN A 44 -13.35 9.82 3.66
CA GLN A 44 -14.45 9.03 3.14
C GLN A 44 -14.10 8.55 1.73
N ILE A 45 -14.18 7.24 1.52
CA ILE A 45 -13.99 6.62 0.22
C ILE A 45 -15.35 6.60 -0.46
N VAL A 46 -15.49 7.35 -1.55
CA VAL A 46 -16.73 7.42 -2.34
C VAL A 46 -16.75 6.27 -3.34
N LYS A 47 -15.63 6.06 -4.02
CA LYS A 47 -15.44 4.97 -4.98
C LYS A 47 -14.14 4.24 -4.70
N PRO A 48 -14.17 2.98 -4.23
CA PRO A 48 -12.95 2.19 -4.01
C PRO A 48 -12.37 1.70 -5.34
N LEU A 49 -11.08 1.39 -5.34
CA LEU A 49 -10.39 0.75 -6.46
C LEU A 49 -10.93 -0.66 -6.67
N ASN A 50 -11.27 -1.05 -7.90
CA ASN A 50 -11.69 -2.42 -8.20
C ASN A 50 -10.47 -3.37 -8.18
N VAL A 51 -10.18 -3.97 -7.02
CA VAL A 51 -9.02 -4.85 -6.84
C VAL A 51 -9.10 -6.10 -7.72
N SER A 52 -10.29 -6.64 -7.96
CA SER A 52 -10.48 -7.83 -8.79
C SER A 52 -10.13 -7.56 -10.26
N GLU A 53 -10.56 -6.40 -10.78
CA GLU A 53 -10.21 -5.95 -12.12
C GLU A 53 -8.72 -5.61 -12.23
N LEU A 54 -8.13 -4.98 -11.21
CA LEU A 54 -6.68 -4.78 -11.18
C LEU A 54 -5.95 -6.13 -11.27
N LEU A 55 -6.33 -7.11 -10.46
CA LEU A 55 -5.67 -8.42 -10.41
C LEU A 55 -5.72 -9.21 -11.72
N SER A 56 -6.71 -8.96 -12.59
CA SER A 56 -6.74 -9.54 -13.94
C SER A 56 -5.73 -8.89 -14.89
N GLN A 57 -5.42 -7.61 -14.68
CA GLN A 57 -4.43 -6.86 -15.47
C GLN A 57 -2.98 -7.11 -15.00
N ILE A 58 -2.78 -7.45 -13.72
CA ILE A 58 -1.46 -7.78 -13.14
C ILE A 58 -1.38 -9.25 -12.66
N PRO A 59 -1.33 -10.23 -13.58
CA PRO A 59 -1.38 -11.66 -13.24
C PRO A 59 -0.15 -12.14 -12.43
N LEU A 60 0.98 -11.45 -12.52
CA LEU A 60 2.19 -11.78 -11.77
C LEU A 60 2.21 -11.21 -10.35
N CYS A 61 1.28 -10.31 -10.02
CA CYS A 61 1.22 -9.72 -8.69
C CYS A 61 0.85 -10.76 -7.64
N ASN A 62 1.70 -10.92 -6.63
CA ASN A 62 1.49 -11.87 -5.54
C ASN A 62 1.41 -11.20 -4.16
N THR A 63 1.70 -9.91 -4.08
CA THR A 63 1.79 -9.17 -2.82
C THR A 63 1.14 -7.80 -2.93
N PHE A 64 0.28 -7.48 -1.97
CA PHE A 64 -0.24 -6.13 -1.74
C PHE A 64 0.34 -5.54 -0.46
N ILE A 65 0.75 -4.29 -0.55
CA ILE A 65 1.20 -3.49 0.59
C ILE A 65 0.24 -2.30 0.72
N THR A 66 -0.49 -2.27 1.82
CA THR A 66 -1.37 -1.12 2.15
C THR A 66 -0.74 -0.30 3.26
N THR A 67 -0.84 1.03 3.18
CA THR A 67 -0.26 1.95 4.17
C THR A 67 -1.36 2.63 4.98
N GLY A 68 -1.47 2.32 6.28
CA GLY A 68 -2.57 2.80 7.13
C GLY A 68 -3.71 1.80 7.28
N ASN A 69 -4.67 2.08 8.16
CA ASN A 69 -5.79 1.18 8.45
C ASN A 69 -6.87 1.27 7.36
N LYS A 70 -7.22 2.49 6.93
CA LYS A 70 -8.33 2.71 5.98
C LYS A 70 -8.09 1.99 4.65
N ALA A 71 -6.89 2.10 4.09
CA ALA A 71 -6.52 1.41 2.85
C ALA A 71 -6.64 -0.12 2.98
N THR A 72 -6.20 -0.69 4.10
CA THR A 72 -6.35 -2.13 4.38
C THR A 72 -7.81 -2.54 4.51
N GLU A 73 -8.64 -1.74 5.18
CA GLU A 73 -10.08 -2.01 5.30
C GLU A 73 -10.77 -2.02 3.94
N VAL A 74 -10.53 -1.00 3.12
CA VAL A 74 -11.08 -0.91 1.76
C VAL A 74 -10.67 -2.13 0.93
N PHE A 75 -9.38 -2.49 0.95
CA PHE A 75 -8.91 -3.68 0.24
C PHE A 75 -9.67 -4.94 0.66
N ARG A 76 -9.85 -5.14 1.97
CA ARG A 76 -10.53 -6.33 2.51
C ARG A 76 -12.01 -6.41 2.15
N LEU A 77 -12.69 -5.29 1.92
CA LEU A 77 -14.10 -5.27 1.51
C LEU A 77 -14.31 -5.96 0.15
N HIS A 78 -13.34 -5.90 -0.77
CA HIS A 78 -13.41 -6.57 -2.07
C HIS A 78 -13.46 -8.10 -1.98
N PHE A 79 -12.92 -8.67 -0.90
CA PHE A 79 -12.85 -10.12 -0.71
C PHE A 79 -13.84 -10.62 0.36
N SER A 80 -14.91 -9.84 0.59
CA SER A 80 -16.02 -10.17 1.49
C SER A 80 -15.57 -10.56 2.90
N SER A 81 -14.51 -9.93 3.42
CA SER A 81 -13.98 -10.17 4.77
C SER A 81 -13.31 -11.53 5.04
N LYS A 82 -13.18 -12.41 4.04
CA LYS A 82 -12.51 -13.72 4.19
C LYS A 82 -11.03 -13.58 4.56
N ILE A 83 -10.45 -12.42 4.26
CA ILE A 83 -9.07 -12.07 4.60
C ILE A 83 -9.03 -11.52 6.03
N LYS A 84 -8.21 -12.14 6.89
CA LYS A 84 -7.94 -11.64 8.25
C LYS A 84 -7.39 -10.22 8.18
N HIS A 85 -7.74 -9.37 9.15
CA HIS A 85 -7.15 -8.02 9.23
C HIS A 85 -5.72 -8.11 9.79
N PRO A 86 -4.67 -7.76 9.03
CA PRO A 86 -3.32 -7.82 9.56
C PRO A 86 -3.13 -6.79 10.68
N ARG A 87 -2.28 -7.12 11.65
CA ARG A 87 -1.77 -6.13 12.61
C ARG A 87 -0.90 -5.12 11.86
N SER A 88 -0.72 -3.92 12.42
CA SER A 88 0.22 -2.95 11.85
C SER A 88 1.64 -3.54 11.80
N GLY A 89 2.30 -3.47 10.65
CA GLY A 89 3.57 -4.14 10.38
C GLY A 89 3.45 -5.62 9.98
N GLY A 90 2.24 -6.19 10.03
CA GLY A 90 2.00 -7.61 9.80
C GLY A 90 1.57 -7.96 8.38
N CYS A 91 1.53 -9.28 8.13
CA CYS A 91 1.13 -9.89 6.87
C CYS A 91 0.09 -10.99 7.12
N VAL A 92 -0.80 -11.19 6.15
CA VAL A 92 -1.66 -12.38 6.04
C VAL A 92 -1.57 -12.92 4.62
N SER A 93 -1.59 -14.25 4.49
CA SER A 93 -1.74 -14.92 3.19
C SER A 93 -3.19 -15.29 2.95
N PHE A 94 -3.64 -15.24 1.71
CA PHE A 94 -4.99 -15.62 1.30
C PHE A 94 -5.01 -16.14 -0.13
N SER A 95 -5.98 -16.97 -0.46
CA SER A 95 -6.15 -17.50 -1.82
C SER A 95 -7.21 -16.71 -2.58
N TYR A 96 -6.92 -16.39 -3.84
CA TYR A 96 -7.84 -15.72 -4.76
C TYR A 96 -7.63 -16.24 -6.18
N ASN A 97 -8.67 -16.78 -6.82
CA ASN A 97 -8.59 -17.40 -8.15
C ASN A 97 -7.38 -18.35 -8.28
N GLU A 98 -7.24 -19.28 -7.33
CA GLU A 98 -6.14 -20.28 -7.25
C GLU A 98 -4.73 -19.69 -7.04
N ARG A 99 -4.61 -18.36 -6.94
CA ARG A 99 -3.36 -17.67 -6.61
C ARG A 99 -3.23 -17.50 -5.10
N ASN A 100 -2.04 -17.74 -4.58
CA ASN A 100 -1.69 -17.39 -3.21
C ASN A 100 -1.15 -15.97 -3.17
N LEU A 101 -1.89 -15.08 -2.51
CA LEU A 101 -1.57 -13.67 -2.38
C LEU A 101 -1.22 -13.34 -0.93
N LYS A 102 -0.39 -12.31 -0.75
CA LYS A 102 -0.04 -11.74 0.56
C LYS A 102 -0.62 -10.33 0.68
N LEU A 103 -1.16 -9.99 1.85
CA LEU A 103 -1.56 -8.64 2.21
C LEU A 103 -0.77 -8.18 3.43
N TYR A 104 0.06 -7.17 3.22
CA TYR A 104 0.79 -6.45 4.24
C TYR A 104 0.04 -5.17 4.65
N ARG A 105 -0.01 -4.90 5.95
CA ARG A 105 -0.49 -3.63 6.50
C ARG A 105 0.66 -2.86 7.11
N MET A 106 1.20 -1.90 6.37
CA MET A 106 2.28 -1.05 6.82
C MET A 106 1.77 0.19 7.58
N PRO A 107 2.54 0.72 8.54
CA PRO A 107 2.24 2.00 9.14
C PRO A 107 2.21 3.09 8.05
N SER A 108 1.34 4.08 8.20
CA SER A 108 1.22 5.17 7.22
C SER A 108 2.57 5.86 6.98
N SER A 109 2.92 6.09 5.72
CA SER A 109 4.15 6.79 5.33
C SER A 109 4.12 8.28 5.70
N SER A 110 2.95 8.84 6.00
CA SER A 110 2.77 10.24 6.39
C SER A 110 3.62 10.66 7.59
N ARG A 111 4.14 11.89 7.54
CA ARG A 111 4.86 12.52 8.67
C ARG A 111 3.99 12.69 9.91
N ALA A 112 2.68 12.82 9.74
CA ALA A 112 1.74 13.00 10.86
C ALA A 112 1.48 11.71 11.66
N TYR A 113 1.92 10.56 11.17
CA TYR A 113 1.75 9.29 11.86
C TYR A 113 2.68 9.22 13.08
N PRO A 114 2.19 8.90 14.30
CA PRO A 114 2.94 8.98 15.54
C PRO A 114 3.94 7.80 15.71
N MET A 115 4.91 7.72 14.82
CA MET A 115 5.98 6.73 14.83
C MET A 115 7.26 7.36 14.30
N THR A 116 8.38 7.13 15.00
CA THR A 116 9.68 7.66 14.57
C THR A 116 10.08 7.08 13.22
N LEU A 117 10.84 7.87 12.44
CA LEU A 117 11.29 7.47 11.10
C LEU A 117 12.04 6.14 11.14
N ASN A 118 12.95 5.94 12.09
CA ASN A 118 13.74 4.70 12.22
C ASN A 118 12.87 3.48 12.49
N LYS A 119 11.87 3.59 13.37
CA LYS A 119 10.94 2.49 13.65
C LYS A 119 10.10 2.17 12.40
N LYS A 120 9.61 3.20 11.72
CA LYS A 120 8.85 3.05 10.47
C LYS A 120 9.70 2.37 9.40
N ALA A 121 10.91 2.88 9.14
CA ALA A 121 11.85 2.31 8.19
C ALA A 121 12.19 0.85 8.50
N GLY A 122 12.36 0.49 9.78
CA GLY A 122 12.56 -0.89 10.20
C GLY A 122 11.42 -1.83 9.79
N VAL A 123 10.16 -1.39 9.96
CA VAL A 123 8.97 -2.17 9.54
C VAL A 123 8.93 -2.36 8.03
N TYR A 124 9.16 -1.29 7.25
CA TYR A 124 9.20 -1.40 5.78
C TYR A 124 10.36 -2.25 5.29
N LYS A 125 11.54 -2.13 5.93
CA LYS A 125 12.71 -2.95 5.61
C LYS A 125 12.43 -4.44 5.79
N GLN A 126 11.74 -4.82 6.87
CA GLN A 126 11.37 -6.23 7.07
C GLN A 126 10.39 -6.70 5.99
N CYS A 127 9.36 -5.91 5.68
CA CYS A 127 8.43 -6.23 4.60
C CYS A 127 9.13 -6.46 3.26
N PHE A 128 10.05 -5.57 2.86
CA PHE A 128 10.80 -5.69 1.62
C PHE A 128 11.76 -6.89 1.59
N LYS A 129 12.37 -7.24 2.74
CA LYS A 129 13.14 -8.48 2.89
C LYS A 129 12.28 -9.72 2.67
N ASP A 130 11.11 -9.77 3.31
CA ASP A 130 10.20 -10.92 3.24
C ASP A 130 9.68 -11.21 1.82
N ILE A 131 9.71 -10.20 0.94
CA ILE A 131 9.27 -10.30 -0.45
C ILE A 131 10.42 -10.26 -1.46
N GLY A 132 11.67 -10.31 -0.98
CA GLY A 132 12.87 -10.44 -1.82
C GLY A 132 13.29 -9.16 -2.57
N LEU A 133 12.85 -7.98 -2.12
CA LEU A 133 13.24 -6.69 -2.73
C LEU A 133 14.49 -6.05 -2.12
N LEU A 134 14.86 -6.50 -0.91
CA LEU A 134 16.06 -6.10 -0.15
C LEU A 134 16.73 -7.32 0.45
#